data_AF-A0A7C5TIR8-F1
#
_entry.id   AF-A0A7C5TIR8-F1
#
_cell.length_a   1.000
_cell.length_b   1.000
_cell.length_c   1.000
_cell.angle_alpha   90.00
_cell.angle_beta   90.00
_cell.angle_gamma   90.00
#
_symmetry.space_group_name_H-M   'P 1'
#
loop_
_entity.id
_entity.type
_entity.pdbx_description
1 polymer ?
#
loop_
_entity_poly.entity_id
_entity_poly.type
_entity_poly.pdbx_seq_one_letter_code
_entity_poly.pdbx_strand_id
1 'polypeptide(L)'
;MDSILRRCKNCGRYTMRKDRCPYCGGELEIPHPPKFSPDDKYGRYRLLMKIMSGEIRLSQDIINAILVSHKQNSSQGSGTR
;
A
#
# COMPACT_ATOMS: atom_id res chain seq x y z
N MET A 1 2.11 5.72 13.88
CA MET A 1 3.04 6.86 14.05
C MET A 1 2.21 8.05 13.66
N ASP A 2 1.83 8.84 14.64
CA ASP A 2 0.82 9.86 14.42
C ASP A 2 1.55 11.14 14.01
N SER A 3 1.70 11.32 12.70
CA SER A 3 2.28 12.54 12.16
C SER A 3 1.30 13.70 12.34
N ILE A 4 1.77 14.77 12.97
CA ILE A 4 0.98 15.98 13.17
C ILE A 4 0.87 16.78 11.86
N LEU A 5 1.93 16.75 11.05
CA LEU A 5 2.00 17.46 9.78
C LEU A 5 1.13 16.77 8.72
N ARG A 6 0.34 17.56 8.00
CA ARG A 6 -0.47 17.13 6.86
C ARG A 6 -0.23 17.98 5.63
N ARG A 7 -0.41 17.39 4.46
CA ARG A 7 -0.33 18.07 3.16
C ARG A 7 -1.70 18.08 2.51
N CYS A 8 -2.08 19.19 1.88
CA CYS A 8 -3.31 19.23 1.11
C CYS A 8 -3.11 18.61 -0.28
N LYS A 9 -3.99 17.67 -0.66
CA LYS A 9 -3.98 17.05 -2.00
C LYS A 9 -4.25 18.04 -3.13
N ASN A 10 -5.04 19.08 -2.87
CA ASN A 10 -5.50 20.02 -3.90
C ASN A 10 -4.51 21.19 -4.14
N CYS A 11 -4.03 21.84 -3.07
CA CYS A 11 -3.15 23.01 -3.19
C CYS A 11 -1.68 22.75 -2.78
N GLY A 12 -1.37 21.55 -2.27
CA GLY A 12 -0.01 21.16 -1.88
C GLY A 12 0.52 21.82 -0.59
N ARG A 13 -0.22 22.75 0.03
CA ARG A 13 0.22 23.44 1.27
C ARG A 13 0.19 22.50 2.47
N TYR A 14 1.12 22.73 3.39
CA TYR A 14 1.20 22.01 4.66
C TYR A 14 0.36 22.67 5.74
N THR A 15 -0.17 21.87 6.67
CA THR A 15 -0.97 22.32 7.81
C THR A 15 -0.89 21.33 8.96
N MET A 16 -1.20 21.81 10.16
CA MET A 16 -1.36 20.97 11.37
C MET A 16 -2.83 20.67 11.69
N ARG A 17 -3.78 21.27 10.94
CA ARG A 17 -5.20 20.92 11.05
C ARG A 17 -5.41 19.47 10.60
N LYS A 18 -6.32 18.75 11.25
CA LYS A 18 -6.60 17.35 10.93
C LYS A 18 -7.79 17.15 9.99
N ASP A 19 -8.66 18.15 9.88
CA ASP A 19 -9.96 18.00 9.23
C ASP A 19 -9.90 18.39 7.74
N ARG A 20 -9.62 19.67 7.45
CA ARG A 20 -9.58 20.22 6.07
C ARG A 20 -8.51 21.30 5.92
N CYS A 21 -8.08 21.52 4.68
CA CYS A 21 -7.15 22.59 4.35
C CYS A 21 -7.75 23.96 4.68
N PRO A 22 -7.08 24.81 5.49
CA PRO A 22 -7.60 26.15 5.83
C PRO A 22 -7.57 27.12 4.64
N TYR A 23 -6.86 26.80 3.56
CA TYR A 23 -6.69 27.70 2.41
C TYR A 23 -7.67 27.42 1.28
N CYS A 24 -7.95 26.15 0.99
CA CYS A 24 -8.80 25.75 -0.15
C CYS A 24 -9.91 24.76 0.23
N GLY A 25 -10.02 24.35 1.50
CA GLY A 25 -11.01 23.38 1.94
C GLY A 25 -10.78 21.93 1.50
N GLY A 26 -9.72 21.65 0.74
CA GLY A 26 -9.42 20.32 0.22
C GLY A 26 -8.99 19.29 1.28
N GLU A 27 -9.02 18.02 0.89
CA GLU A 27 -8.60 16.89 1.72
C GLU A 27 -7.12 16.96 2.10
N LEU A 28 -6.83 16.45 3.29
CA LEU A 28 -5.51 16.40 3.88
C LEU A 28 -4.99 14.96 3.93
N GLU A 29 -3.73 14.77 3.55
CA GLU A 29 -3.03 13.50 3.64
C GLU A 29 -1.81 13.59 4.55
N ILE A 30 -1.34 12.42 4.99
CA ILE A 30 -0.09 12.30 5.74
C ILE A 30 1.06 12.28 4.72
N PRO A 31 1.99 13.26 4.74
CA PRO A 31 3.06 13.33 3.76
C PRO A 31 4.20 12.35 4.05
N HIS A 32 4.28 11.82 5.27
CA HIS A 32 5.36 10.92 5.66
C HIS A 32 5.11 9.52 5.11
N PRO A 33 6.15 8.86 4.55
CA PRO A 33 6.02 7.49 4.07
C PRO A 33 5.78 6.51 5.23
N PRO A 34 5.21 5.33 4.95
CA PRO A 34 5.14 4.26 5.93
C PRO A 34 6.54 3.83 6.38
N LYS A 35 6.66 3.35 7.62
CA LYS A 35 7.92 2.83 8.16
C LYS A 35 8.42 1.65 7.32
N PHE A 36 9.71 1.66 7.02
CA PHE A 36 10.39 0.51 6.42
C PHE A 36 10.69 -0.55 7.49
N SER A 37 10.54 -1.82 7.13
CA SER A 37 10.94 -2.98 7.94
C SER A 37 11.72 -3.94 7.06
N PRO A 38 12.93 -4.39 7.46
CA PRO A 38 13.69 -5.36 6.69
C PRO A 38 12.96 -6.69 6.44
N ASP A 39 12.16 -7.14 7.41
CA ASP A 39 11.44 -8.42 7.33
C ASP A 39 10.18 -8.39 6.43
N ASP A 40 9.62 -7.21 6.16
CA ASP A 40 8.39 -6.94 5.39
C ASP A 40 7.49 -8.15 5.05
N LYS A 41 6.86 -8.76 6.07
CA LYS A 41 6.02 -9.96 5.93
C LYS A 41 4.90 -9.80 4.91
N TYR A 42 4.46 -8.57 4.66
CA TYR A 42 3.34 -8.25 3.76
C TYR A 42 3.79 -7.71 2.39
N GLY A 43 5.09 -7.72 2.09
CA GLY A 43 5.64 -7.21 0.84
C GLY A 43 5.02 -7.85 -0.40
N ARG A 44 4.83 -9.18 -0.37
CA ARG A 44 4.19 -9.92 -1.47
C ARG A 44 2.74 -9.49 -1.70
N TYR A 45 1.94 -9.35 -0.65
CA TYR A 45 0.55 -8.91 -0.75
C TYR A 45 0.45 -7.49 -1.31
N ARG A 46 1.34 -6.59 -0.85
CA ARG A 46 1.40 -5.22 -1.35
C ARG A 46 1.75 -5.17 -2.83
N LEU A 47 2.67 -6.01 -3.31
CA LEU A 47 3.00 -6.13 -4.73
C LEU A 47 1.79 -6.62 -5.54
N LEU A 48 1.13 -7.68 -5.07
CA LEU A 48 -0.05 -8.24 -5.74
C LEU A 48 -1.18 -7.22 -5.86
N MET A 49 -1.47 -6.45 -4.79
CA MET A 49 -2.49 -5.40 -4.84
C MET A 49 -2.18 -4.35 -5.91
N LYS A 50 -0.91 -3.91 -6.03
CA LYS A 50 -0.50 -2.95 -7.05
C LYS A 50 -0.58 -3.49 -8.48
N ILE A 51 -0.33 -4.79 -8.67
CA ILE A 51 -0.50 -5.45 -9.97
C ILE A 51 -1.99 -5.53 -10.32
N MET A 52 -2.82 -5.97 -9.37
CA MET A 52 -4.27 -6.09 -9.57
C MET A 52 -4.95 -4.72 -9.77
N SER A 53 -4.46 -3.66 -9.11
CA SER A 53 -4.94 -2.29 -9.33
C SER A 53 -4.47 -1.69 -10.65
N GLY A 54 -3.54 -2.35 -11.37
CA GLY A 54 -2.97 -1.86 -12.62
C GLY A 54 -2.00 -0.68 -12.43
N GLU A 55 -1.54 -0.41 -11.21
CA GLU A 55 -0.57 0.65 -10.93
C GLU A 55 0.81 0.38 -11.56
N ILE A 56 1.19 -0.89 -11.69
CA ILE A 56 2.48 -1.30 -12.24
C ILE A 56 2.29 -1.88 -13.64
N ARG A 57 3.00 -1.32 -14.62
CA ARG A 57 3.01 -1.82 -16.00
C ARG A 57 4.05 -2.94 -16.13
N LEU A 58 3.59 -4.19 -16.16
CA LEU A 58 4.40 -5.38 -16.48
C LEU A 58 3.81 -6.09 -17.70
N SER A 59 4.63 -6.93 -18.35
CA SER A 59 4.12 -7.85 -19.37
C SER A 59 3.24 -8.94 -18.74
N GLN A 60 2.27 -9.42 -19.51
CA GLN A 60 1.28 -10.39 -19.05
C GLN A 60 1.92 -11.69 -18.56
N ASP A 61 3.02 -12.11 -19.18
CA ASP A 61 3.74 -13.33 -18.83
C ASP A 61 4.35 -13.25 -17.42
N ILE A 62 4.91 -12.09 -17.06
CA ILE A 62 5.49 -11.88 -15.73
C ILE A 62 4.39 -11.83 -14.67
N ILE A 63 3.26 -11.18 -14.97
CA ILE A 63 2.10 -11.12 -14.07
C ILE A 63 1.59 -12.54 -13.77
N ASN A 64 1.44 -13.37 -14.80
CA ASN A 64 0.99 -14.74 -14.66
C ASN A 64 1.96 -15.57 -13.81
N ALA A 65 3.27 -15.43 -14.01
CA ALA A 65 4.29 -16.13 -13.20
C ALA A 65 4.22 -15.76 -11.70
N ILE A 66 3.98 -14.49 -11.37
CA ILE A 66 3.85 -14.01 -9.99
C ILE A 66 2.58 -14.54 -9.31
N LEU A 67 1.48 -14.66 -10.06
CA LEU A 67 0.19 -15.17 -9.55
C LEU A 67 0.19 -16.70 -9.35
N VAL A 68 0.83 -17.46 -10.24
CA VAL A 68 0.77 -18.94 -10.26
C VAL A 68 1.55 -19.59 -9.11
N SER A 69 2.59 -18.94 -8.59
CA SER A 69 3.46 -19.48 -7.52
C SER A 69 2.80 -19.58 -6.13
N HIS A 70 1.48 -19.33 -6.02
CA HIS A 70 0.70 -19.48 -4.78
C HIS A 70 0.01 -20.86 -4.66
N LYS A 71 -0.15 -21.62 -5.75
CA LYS A 71 -0.99 -22.85 -5.75
C LYS A 71 -0.36 -24.11 -5.11
N GLN A 72 0.91 -24.07 -4.67
CA GLN A 72 1.60 -25.27 -4.15
C GLN A 72 1.69 -25.36 -2.61
N ASN A 73 1.20 -24.36 -1.85
CA ASN A 73 1.27 -24.37 -0.38
C ASN A 73 -0.08 -24.57 0.35
N SER A 74 -1.15 -24.90 -0.38
CA SER A 74 -2.50 -25.10 0.20
C SER A 74 -2.87 -26.57 0.44
N SER A 75 -1.94 -27.52 0.26
CA SER A 75 -2.21 -28.96 0.41
C SER A 75 -1.52 -29.64 1.60
N GLN A 76 -0.79 -28.92 2.46
CA GLN A 76 -0.24 -29.50 3.70
C GLN A 76 -0.62 -28.69 4.94
N GLY A 77 -1.78 -29.03 5.47
CA GLY A 77 -2.27 -28.65 6.80
C GLY A 77 -3.13 -29.79 7.35
N SER A 78 -2.59 -31.00 7.34
CA SER A 78 -3.18 -32.20 7.94
C SER A 78 -2.84 -32.30 9.42
N GLY A 79 -3.85 -32.45 10.29
CA GLY A 79 -3.76 -32.94 11.68
C GLY A 79 -3.12 -31.96 12.67
N THR A 80 -3.74 -31.66 13.81
CA THR A 80 -4.02 -32.64 14.87
C THR A 80 -5.34 -32.34 15.62
N ARG A 81 -5.81 -33.40 16.30
CA ARG A 81 -7.00 -33.50 17.18
C ARG A 81 -7.27 -32.30 18.08
#